data_AF-A0A4R1AVS0-F1
#
_entry.id   AF-A0A4R1AVS0-F1
#
_cell.length_a   1.000
_cell.length_b   1.000
_cell.length_c   1.000
_cell.angle_alpha   90.00
_cell.angle_beta   90.00
_cell.angle_gamma   90.00
#
_symmetry.space_group_name_H-M   'P 1'
#
loop_
_entity.id
_entity.type
_entity.pdbx_description
1 polymer ?
#
loop_
_entity_poly.entity_id
_entity_poly.type
_entity_poly.pdbx_seq_one_letter_code
_entity_poly.pdbx_strand_id
1 'polypeptide(L)'
;MPKKHSYEFVKSVIENRGKYRLISKEYIDARTKLEIICPNDHTFYMTFDNFKKGCDCKYCANDKRKKPFLSHQQVKHYIEFESNSNCLLLSKEYTGVTQKLKIKCPCNNIFTTDFHNFKLGKNRCNECNGITNWNYVMVKEFVNAQEYDLISENYTKSIDKLSMQCPNGHIIDLSFYDFKRGNRCAKCAGNKKHTIEEVAEFIVERESNYK
;
A
#
# COMPACT_ATOMS: atom_id res chain seq x y z
N MET A 1 42.34 -21.50 6.80
CA MET A 1 41.63 -20.62 7.74
C MET A 1 41.85 -19.17 7.32
N PRO A 2 40.82 -18.31 7.20
CA PRO A 2 41.03 -16.90 6.88
C PRO A 2 41.89 -16.26 7.98
N LYS A 3 42.97 -15.57 7.60
CA LYS A 3 43.88 -14.90 8.53
C LYS A 3 43.09 -13.88 9.36
N LYS A 4 43.07 -14.07 10.67
CA LYS A 4 42.49 -13.13 11.63
C LYS A 4 43.41 -11.90 11.71
N HIS A 5 42.84 -10.70 11.56
CA HIS A 5 43.57 -9.45 11.75
C HIS A 5 43.90 -9.24 13.23
N SER A 6 45.00 -8.56 13.55
CA SER A 6 45.26 -8.14 14.92
C SER A 6 44.34 -7.00 15.34
N TYR A 7 44.15 -6.82 16.64
CA TYR A 7 43.36 -5.71 17.18
C TYR A 7 43.95 -4.36 16.77
N GLU A 8 45.28 -4.22 16.83
CA GLU A 8 46.01 -3.00 16.47
C GLU A 8 45.80 -2.66 15.00
N PHE A 9 45.81 -3.67 14.12
CA PHE A 9 45.53 -3.48 12.70
C PHE A 9 44.10 -2.97 12.51
N VAL A 10 43.11 -3.63 13.11
CA VAL A 10 41.69 -3.23 13.00
C VAL A 10 41.48 -1.81 13.52
N LYS A 11 42.05 -1.48 14.69
CA LYS A 11 42.00 -0.14 15.27
C LYS A 11 42.59 0.90 14.33
N SER A 12 43.78 0.65 13.78
CA SER A 12 44.43 1.57 12.84
C SER A 12 43.58 1.82 11.58
N VAL A 13 42.95 0.78 11.03
CA VAL A 13 42.10 0.90 9.83
C VAL A 13 40.86 1.75 10.10
N ILE A 14 40.24 1.57 11.27
CA ILE A 14 39.05 2.34 11.66
C ILE A 14 39.42 3.81 11.91
N GLU A 15 40.46 4.06 12.70
CA GLU A 15 40.82 5.42 13.12
C GLU A 15 41.44 6.26 11.99
N ASN A 16 42.13 5.63 11.04
CA ASN A 16 42.67 6.32 9.86
C ASN A 16 41.58 6.71 8.85
N ARG A 17 40.43 6.07 8.86
CA ARG A 17 39.33 6.41 7.96
C ARG A 17 38.52 7.54 8.57
N GLY A 18 38.95 8.79 8.33
CA GLY A 18 38.13 9.98 8.50
C GLY A 18 37.53 10.17 9.89
N LYS A 19 38.35 10.17 10.95
CA LYS A 19 37.98 10.49 12.35
C LYS A 19 36.99 9.53 13.04
N TYR A 20 36.86 8.29 12.58
CA TYR A 20 36.12 7.29 13.35
C TYR A 20 36.94 6.87 14.59
N ARG A 21 36.28 6.42 15.65
CA ARG A 21 36.91 5.94 16.88
C ARG A 21 36.40 4.55 17.24
N LEU A 22 37.31 3.61 17.47
CA LEU A 22 36.96 2.27 17.95
C LEU A 22 36.76 2.30 19.46
N ILE A 23 35.60 1.85 19.94
CA ILE A 23 35.24 1.80 21.37
C ILE A 23 35.41 0.41 21.94
N SER A 24 35.13 -0.64 21.15
CA SER A 24 35.38 -2.02 21.56
C SER A 24 36.84 -2.23 21.92
N LYS A 25 37.10 -2.78 23.11
CA LYS A 25 38.45 -3.06 23.63
C LYS A 25 39.06 -4.35 23.07
N GLU A 26 38.24 -5.20 22.46
CA GLU A 26 38.63 -6.52 21.97
C GLU A 26 38.11 -6.76 20.55
N TYR A 27 38.85 -7.59 19.79
CA TYR A 27 38.49 -8.02 18.45
C TYR A 27 38.54 -9.55 18.34
N ILE A 28 37.37 -10.17 18.16
CA ILE A 28 37.23 -11.63 18.07
C ILE A 28 37.41 -12.11 16.63
N ASP A 29 36.69 -11.54 15.68
CA ASP A 29 36.82 -11.85 14.25
C ASP A 29 36.16 -10.76 13.39
N ALA A 30 36.23 -10.90 12.06
CA ALA A 30 35.73 -9.89 11.13
C ALA A 30 34.19 -9.81 11.04
N ARG A 31 33.47 -10.80 11.58
CA ARG A 31 32.00 -10.88 11.58
C ARG A 31 31.39 -10.45 12.91
N THR A 32 32.20 -10.39 13.96
CA THR A 32 31.82 -9.85 15.26
C THR A 32 31.64 -8.34 15.13
N LYS A 33 30.54 -7.82 15.68
CA LYS A 33 30.24 -6.39 15.65
C LYS A 33 31.17 -5.65 16.61
N LEU A 34 31.76 -4.57 16.12
CA LEU A 34 32.53 -3.61 16.88
C LEU A 34 31.67 -2.37 17.13
N GLU A 35 31.83 -1.78 18.30
CA GLU A 35 31.27 -0.49 18.65
C GLU A 35 32.20 0.63 18.18
N ILE A 36 31.66 1.53 17.36
CA ILE A 36 32.41 2.58 16.68
C ILE A 36 31.67 3.91 16.84
N ILE A 37 32.40 4.99 17.05
CA ILE A 37 31.89 6.36 16.99
C ILE A 37 32.30 6.97 15.64
N CYS A 38 31.34 7.52 14.90
CA CYS A 38 31.59 8.22 13.65
C CYS A 38 31.92 9.71 13.86
N PRO A 39 32.32 10.46 12.82
CA PRO A 39 32.69 11.88 12.92
C PRO A 39 31.55 12.83 13.31
N ASN A 40 30.30 12.38 13.18
CA ASN A 40 29.11 13.11 13.60
C ASN A 40 28.62 12.63 14.99
N ASP A 41 29.52 12.06 15.80
CA ASP A 41 29.28 11.58 17.17
C ASP A 41 28.17 10.53 17.35
N HIS A 42 27.76 9.85 16.27
CA HIS A 42 26.89 8.68 16.40
C HIS A 42 27.68 7.45 16.84
N THR A 43 27.23 6.82 17.93
CA THR A 43 27.67 5.48 18.37
C THR A 43 26.87 4.41 17.65
N PHE A 44 27.55 3.44 17.03
CA PHE A 44 26.89 2.36 16.29
C PHE A 44 27.73 1.08 16.26
N TYR A 45 27.06 -0.03 15.97
CA TYR A 45 27.68 -1.35 15.86
C TYR A 45 27.85 -1.77 14.41
N MET A 46 29.05 -2.19 14.02
CA MET A 46 29.35 -2.64 12.66
C MET A 46 30.45 -3.70 12.66
N THR A 47 30.37 -4.67 11.74
CA THR A 47 31.42 -5.68 11.56
C THR A 47 32.62 -5.07 10.82
N PHE A 48 33.82 -5.59 11.08
CA PHE A 48 35.02 -5.12 10.39
C PHE A 48 34.95 -5.39 8.88
N ASP A 49 34.36 -6.51 8.45
CA ASP A 49 34.14 -6.80 7.02
C ASP A 49 33.29 -5.73 6.33
N ASN A 50 32.21 -5.26 6.99
CA ASN A 50 31.37 -4.22 6.42
C ASN A 50 32.07 -2.86 6.39
N PHE A 51 32.82 -2.54 7.45
CA PHE A 51 33.65 -1.33 7.49
C PHE A 51 34.64 -1.31 6.31
N LYS A 52 35.36 -2.42 6.11
CA LYS A 52 36.35 -2.59 5.02
C LYS A 52 35.73 -2.52 3.63
N LYS A 53 34.50 -3.01 3.46
CA LYS A 53 33.73 -2.91 2.20
C LYS A 53 33.24 -1.51 1.87
N GLY A 54 33.43 -0.54 2.76
CA GLY A 54 33.01 0.84 2.52
C GLY A 54 31.73 1.25 3.25
N CYS A 55 31.09 0.38 4.03
CA CYS A 55 29.90 0.77 4.79
C CYS A 55 30.24 1.85 5.83
N ASP A 56 29.49 2.95 5.82
CA ASP A 56 29.63 4.06 6.76
C ASP A 56 28.57 3.99 7.88
N CYS A 57 28.58 4.98 8.77
CA CYS A 57 27.58 5.14 9.81
C CYS A 57 26.14 5.19 9.26
N LYS A 58 25.30 4.24 9.69
CA LYS A 58 23.89 4.13 9.30
C LYS A 58 23.05 5.37 9.65
N TYR A 59 23.40 6.07 10.73
CA TYR A 59 22.70 7.27 11.18
C TYR A 59 22.99 8.44 10.23
N CYS A 60 24.28 8.69 9.90
CA CYS A 60 24.66 9.68 8.89
C CYS A 60 24.02 9.39 7.52
N ALA A 61 23.97 8.12 7.11
CA ALA A 61 23.31 7.72 5.88
C ALA A 61 21.79 7.95 5.93
N ASN A 62 21.15 7.80 7.10
CA ASN A 62 19.73 8.10 7.27
C ASN A 62 19.46 9.61 7.26
N ASP A 63 20.29 10.42 7.90
CA ASP A 63 20.11 11.87 7.92
C ASP A 63 20.24 12.47 6.52
N LYS A 64 21.19 11.97 5.71
CA LYS A 64 21.27 12.32 4.27
C LYS A 64 20.05 11.89 3.46
N ARG A 65 19.32 10.85 3.90
CA ARG A 65 18.12 10.32 3.22
C ARG A 65 16.83 11.03 3.62
N LYS A 66 16.80 11.77 4.73
CA LYS A 66 15.62 12.55 5.13
C LYS A 66 15.43 13.67 4.11
N LYS A 67 14.47 13.52 3.19
CA LYS A 67 14.03 14.63 2.35
C LYS A 67 13.46 15.72 3.27
N PRO A 68 13.84 17.00 3.07
CA PRO A 68 13.26 18.08 3.84
C PRO A 68 11.75 18.04 3.71
N PHE A 69 11.07 18.19 4.85
CA PHE A 69 9.63 18.32 4.87
C PHE A 69 9.23 19.57 4.08
N LEU A 70 8.22 19.46 3.21
CA LEU A 70 7.74 20.62 2.46
C LEU A 70 7.13 21.62 3.44
N SER A 71 7.43 22.90 3.26
CA SER A 71 6.78 23.96 4.02
C SER A 71 5.31 24.08 3.61
N HIS A 72 4.50 24.68 4.49
CA HIS A 72 3.10 25.00 4.17
C HIS A 72 2.98 25.82 2.86
N GLN A 73 3.90 26.76 2.64
CA GLN A 73 3.92 27.59 1.42
C GLN A 73 4.21 26.76 0.16
N GLN A 74 5.13 25.80 0.24
CA GLN A 74 5.42 24.89 -0.89
C GLN A 74 4.22 24.00 -1.21
N VAL A 75 3.56 23.46 -0.19
CA VAL A 75 2.33 22.66 -0.37
C VAL A 75 1.22 23.50 -0.99
N LYS A 76 1.02 24.73 -0.50
CA LYS A 76 0.05 25.68 -1.05
C LYS A 76 0.33 25.97 -2.52
N HIS A 77 1.58 26.31 -2.85
CA HIS A 77 1.99 26.61 -4.22
C HIS A 77 1.72 25.42 -5.15
N TYR A 78 2.07 24.21 -4.73
CA TYR A 78 1.84 23.01 -5.52
C TYR A 78 0.34 22.78 -5.80
N ILE A 79 -0.50 22.86 -4.76
CA ILE A 79 -1.95 22.63 -4.89
C ILE A 79 -2.57 23.67 -5.83
N GLU A 80 -2.25 24.94 -5.64
CA GLU A 80 -2.92 26.06 -6.32
C GLU A 80 -2.40 26.30 -7.75
N PHE A 81 -1.13 26.00 -8.03
CA PHE A 81 -0.49 26.39 -9.29
C PHE A 81 0.16 25.25 -10.07
N GLU A 82 0.79 24.26 -9.42
CA GLU A 82 1.54 23.21 -10.14
C GLU A 82 0.70 21.96 -10.47
N SER A 83 -0.33 21.69 -9.68
CA SER A 83 -1.09 20.43 -9.76
C SER A 83 -2.10 20.36 -10.91
N ASN A 84 -2.34 21.49 -11.61
CA ASN A 84 -3.39 21.66 -12.62
C ASN A 84 -4.80 21.27 -12.15
N SER A 85 -5.01 21.21 -10.83
CA SER A 85 -6.32 20.88 -10.27
C SER A 85 -7.24 22.09 -10.11
N ASN A 86 -6.68 23.30 -10.20
CA ASN A 86 -7.34 24.59 -9.91
C ASN A 86 -7.98 24.63 -8.50
N CYS A 87 -7.48 23.81 -7.57
CA CYS A 87 -7.98 23.77 -6.21
C CYS A 87 -7.31 24.82 -5.32
N LEU A 88 -7.99 25.25 -4.25
CA LEU A 88 -7.46 26.20 -3.27
C LEU A 88 -7.23 25.51 -1.92
N LEU A 89 -6.08 25.78 -1.28
CA LEU A 89 -5.78 25.23 0.03
C LEU A 89 -6.44 26.08 1.13
N LEU A 90 -7.32 25.46 1.93
CA LEU A 90 -8.00 26.15 3.04
C LEU A 90 -7.33 25.92 4.39
N SER A 91 -6.56 24.84 4.56
CA SER A 91 -5.77 24.63 5.77
C SER A 91 -4.74 25.75 5.93
N LYS A 92 -4.62 26.31 7.13
CA LYS A 92 -3.65 27.40 7.43
C LYS A 92 -2.24 26.91 7.76
N GLU A 93 -2.10 25.64 8.08
CA GLU A 93 -0.84 25.03 8.53
C GLU A 93 -0.66 23.64 7.93
N TYR A 94 0.61 23.23 7.80
CA TYR A 94 1.03 21.90 7.37
C TYR A 94 2.18 21.42 8.24
N THR A 95 1.94 20.40 9.06
CA THR A 95 2.86 19.89 10.09
C THR A 95 3.37 18.49 9.80
N GLY A 96 2.73 17.72 8.91
CA GLY A 96 3.16 16.36 8.61
C GLY A 96 2.58 15.77 7.32
N VAL A 97 3.26 14.74 6.78
CA VAL A 97 2.89 14.07 5.52
C VAL A 97 1.56 13.33 5.61
N THR A 98 1.13 12.97 6.82
CA THR A 98 -0.14 12.30 7.11
C THR A 98 -1.27 13.27 7.46
N GLN A 99 -0.98 14.56 7.64
CA GLN A 99 -2.00 15.54 8.00
C GLN A 99 -3.02 15.67 6.88
N LYS A 100 -4.31 15.60 7.24
CA LYS A 100 -5.40 15.89 6.30
C LYS A 100 -5.55 17.39 6.10
N LEU A 101 -5.50 17.80 4.84
CA LEU A 101 -5.66 19.17 4.38
C LEU A 101 -7.09 19.39 3.90
N LYS A 102 -7.69 20.54 4.27
CA LYS A 102 -8.96 21.00 3.71
C LYS A 102 -8.68 21.75 2.41
N ILE A 103 -9.28 21.31 1.32
CA ILE A 103 -9.04 21.83 -0.02
C ILE A 103 -10.38 22.14 -0.68
N LYS A 104 -10.48 23.31 -1.31
CA LYS A 104 -11.64 23.74 -2.09
C LYS A 104 -11.42 23.40 -3.56
N CYS A 105 -12.30 22.59 -4.13
CA CYS A 105 -12.31 22.18 -5.53
C CYS A 105 -12.89 23.31 -6.42
N PRO A 106 -12.58 23.37 -7.74
CA PRO A 106 -13.22 24.30 -8.67
C PRO A 106 -14.75 24.25 -8.71
N CYS A 107 -15.34 23.07 -8.48
CA CYS A 107 -16.79 22.90 -8.36
C CYS A 107 -17.36 23.41 -7.03
N ASN A 108 -16.59 24.19 -6.26
CA ASN A 108 -16.93 24.77 -4.96
C ASN A 108 -17.04 23.76 -3.81
N ASN A 109 -16.95 22.45 -4.06
CA ASN A 109 -16.93 21.42 -3.03
C ASN A 109 -15.64 21.45 -2.21
N ILE A 110 -15.77 21.30 -0.90
CA ILE A 110 -14.65 21.17 0.03
C ILE A 110 -14.43 19.69 0.31
N PHE A 111 -13.18 19.23 0.17
CA PHE A 111 -12.80 17.86 0.46
C PHE A 111 -11.53 17.82 1.30
N THR A 112 -11.27 16.66 1.91
CA THR A 112 -10.10 16.43 2.75
C THR A 112 -9.22 15.33 2.20
N THR A 113 -7.91 15.59 2.12
CA THR A 113 -6.90 14.59 1.74
C THR A 113 -5.55 14.99 2.32
N ASP A 114 -4.63 14.05 2.51
CA ASP A 114 -3.23 14.39 2.73
C ASP A 114 -2.53 14.77 1.41
N PHE A 115 -1.38 15.44 1.53
CA PHE A 115 -0.63 15.95 0.39
C PHE A 115 -0.09 14.83 -0.51
N HIS A 116 0.28 13.68 0.07
CA HIS A 116 0.77 12.54 -0.68
C HIS A 116 -0.30 12.00 -1.64
N ASN A 117 -1.51 11.72 -1.13
CA ASN A 117 -2.63 11.24 -1.93
C ASN A 117 -3.11 12.28 -2.96
N PHE A 118 -3.07 13.57 -2.60
CA PHE A 118 -3.37 14.64 -3.54
C PHE A 118 -2.44 14.57 -4.76
N LYS A 119 -1.13 14.43 -4.53
CA LYS A 119 -0.12 14.30 -5.59
C LYS A 119 -0.26 13.03 -6.43
N LEU A 120 -0.72 11.92 -5.84
CA LEU A 120 -0.91 10.65 -6.55
C LEU A 120 -2.16 10.59 -7.44
N GLY A 121 -3.08 11.55 -7.34
CA GLY A 121 -4.27 11.60 -8.20
C GLY A 121 -5.57 11.97 -7.48
N LYS A 122 -5.57 12.07 -6.15
CA LYS A 122 -6.72 12.62 -5.40
C LYS A 122 -6.74 14.16 -5.43
N ASN A 123 -6.41 14.75 -6.57
CA ASN A 123 -6.20 16.19 -6.73
C ASN A 123 -7.51 17.00 -6.88
N ARG A 124 -8.69 16.36 -6.94
CA ARG A 124 -10.01 17.01 -6.91
C ARG A 124 -10.97 16.29 -5.96
N CYS A 125 -12.13 16.90 -5.71
CA CYS A 125 -13.22 16.29 -4.94
C CYS A 125 -13.71 14.98 -5.60
N ASN A 126 -14.49 14.18 -4.86
CA ASN A 126 -14.97 12.89 -5.37
C ASN A 126 -15.75 13.02 -6.68
N GLU A 127 -16.66 13.98 -6.76
CA GLU A 127 -17.46 14.25 -7.97
C GLU A 127 -16.57 14.57 -9.19
N CYS A 128 -15.63 15.52 -9.05
CA CYS A 128 -14.75 15.92 -10.15
C CYS A 128 -13.70 14.87 -10.52
N ASN A 129 -13.40 13.91 -9.63
CA ASN A 129 -12.54 12.76 -9.92
C ASN A 129 -13.33 11.54 -10.45
N GLY A 130 -14.64 11.65 -10.66
CA GLY A 130 -15.48 10.52 -11.07
C GLY A 130 -15.57 9.41 -10.02
N ILE A 131 -15.29 9.73 -8.76
CA ILE A 131 -15.40 8.81 -7.63
C ILE A 131 -16.84 8.90 -7.11
N THR A 132 -17.66 7.94 -7.49
CA THR A 132 -19.03 7.81 -6.95
C THR A 132 -18.99 7.19 -5.57
N ASN A 133 -19.57 7.88 -4.59
CA ASN A 133 -19.88 7.29 -3.28
C ASN A 133 -21.19 6.51 -3.40
N TRP A 134 -21.09 5.21 -3.66
CA TRP A 134 -22.24 4.34 -3.74
C TRP A 134 -22.93 4.25 -2.38
N ASN A 135 -24.25 4.44 -2.37
CA ASN A 135 -25.11 4.16 -1.23
C ASN A 135 -26.08 3.03 -1.59
N TYR A 136 -26.84 2.54 -0.62
CA TYR A 136 -27.78 1.44 -0.84
C TYR A 136 -28.76 1.69 -1.98
N VAL A 137 -29.32 2.91 -2.08
CA VAL A 137 -30.28 3.27 -3.13
C VAL A 137 -29.65 3.16 -4.52
N MET A 138 -28.47 3.76 -4.72
CA MET A 138 -27.74 3.69 -5.99
C MET A 138 -27.35 2.25 -6.35
N VAL A 139 -26.94 1.45 -5.36
CA VAL A 139 -26.62 0.03 -5.57
C VAL A 139 -27.85 -0.73 -6.02
N LYS A 140 -28.99 -0.54 -5.35
CA LYS A 140 -30.26 -1.19 -5.70
C LYS A 140 -30.70 -0.84 -7.12
N GLU A 141 -30.67 0.44 -7.49
CA GLU A 141 -30.98 0.91 -8.85
C GLU A 141 -30.05 0.26 -9.89
N PHE A 142 -28.75 0.18 -9.61
CA PHE A 142 -27.77 -0.44 -10.52
C PHE A 142 -28.01 -1.95 -10.68
N VAL A 143 -28.30 -2.67 -9.59
CA VAL A 143 -28.56 -4.12 -9.62
C VAL A 143 -29.84 -4.41 -10.42
N ASN A 144 -30.90 -3.66 -10.17
CA ASN A 144 -32.18 -3.78 -10.89
C ASN A 144 -32.04 -3.45 -12.38
N ALA A 145 -31.24 -2.43 -12.74
CA ALA A 145 -30.94 -2.09 -14.13
C ALA A 145 -30.14 -3.18 -14.88
N GLN A 146 -29.63 -4.20 -14.18
CA GLN A 146 -28.96 -5.36 -14.75
C GLN A 146 -29.85 -6.62 -14.70
N GLU A 147 -31.16 -6.45 -14.44
CA GLU A 147 -32.17 -7.53 -14.33
C GLU A 147 -31.93 -8.48 -13.14
N TYR A 148 -31.30 -7.98 -12.07
CA TYR A 148 -31.18 -8.70 -10.80
C TYR A 148 -32.00 -8.01 -9.72
N ASP A 149 -32.54 -8.77 -8.78
CA ASP A 149 -33.18 -8.23 -7.59
C ASP A 149 -32.20 -8.23 -6.41
N LEU A 150 -31.98 -7.06 -5.79
CA LEU A 150 -31.20 -6.96 -4.57
C LEU A 150 -32.03 -7.44 -3.37
N ILE A 151 -31.63 -8.54 -2.75
CA ILE A 151 -32.32 -9.16 -1.62
C ILE A 151 -31.82 -8.60 -0.28
N SER A 152 -30.51 -8.32 -0.18
CA SER A 152 -29.96 -7.70 1.02
C SER A 152 -30.58 -6.32 1.28
N GLU A 153 -30.99 -6.06 2.52
CA GLU A 153 -31.66 -4.79 2.89
C GLU A 153 -30.69 -3.65 3.22
N ASN A 154 -29.39 -3.96 3.36
CA ASN A 154 -28.38 -3.00 3.79
C ASN A 154 -27.12 -3.08 2.91
N TYR A 155 -26.45 -1.94 2.74
CA TYR A 155 -25.16 -1.84 2.05
C TYR A 155 -24.24 -0.87 2.80
N THR A 156 -23.07 -1.38 3.17
CA THR A 156 -22.06 -0.64 3.95
C THR A 156 -20.85 -0.28 3.10
N LYS A 157 -20.23 -1.24 2.42
CA LYS A 157 -19.08 -1.00 1.53
C LYS A 157 -19.08 -1.96 0.35
N SER A 158 -18.35 -1.60 -0.70
CA SER A 158 -18.38 -2.29 -1.99
C SER A 158 -17.91 -3.74 -1.95
N ILE A 159 -17.09 -4.10 -0.97
CA ILE A 159 -16.54 -5.46 -0.80
C ILE A 159 -17.45 -6.39 0.01
N ASP A 160 -18.45 -5.84 0.70
CA ASP A 160 -19.38 -6.66 1.49
C ASP A 160 -20.25 -7.49 0.56
N LYS A 161 -20.52 -8.73 0.98
CA LYS A 161 -21.39 -9.64 0.23
C LYS A 161 -22.83 -9.17 0.32
N LEU A 162 -23.47 -9.12 -0.83
CA LEU A 162 -24.89 -8.84 -1.01
C LEU A 162 -25.52 -10.05 -1.67
N SER A 163 -26.65 -10.48 -1.13
CA SER A 163 -27.50 -11.49 -1.72
C SER A 163 -28.33 -10.84 -2.82
N MET A 164 -28.26 -11.39 -4.02
CA MET A 164 -28.97 -10.93 -5.22
C MET A 164 -29.63 -12.11 -5.91
N GLN A 165 -30.83 -11.92 -6.46
CA GLN A 165 -31.53 -12.92 -7.24
C GLN A 165 -31.40 -12.61 -8.73
N CYS A 166 -31.03 -13.60 -9.54
CA CYS A 166 -30.92 -13.44 -11.00
C CYS A 166 -32.27 -13.68 -11.72
N PRO A 167 -32.38 -13.39 -13.04
CA PRO A 167 -33.61 -13.63 -13.81
C PRO A 167 -34.11 -15.09 -13.78
N ASN A 168 -33.19 -16.05 -13.64
CA ASN A 168 -33.52 -17.48 -13.52
C ASN A 168 -33.89 -17.89 -12.08
N GLY A 169 -34.06 -16.94 -11.18
CA GLY A 169 -34.48 -17.16 -9.79
C GLY A 169 -33.38 -17.60 -8.82
N HIS A 170 -32.12 -17.75 -9.27
CA HIS A 170 -31.02 -18.14 -8.38
C HIS A 170 -30.58 -17.00 -7.46
N ILE A 171 -30.52 -17.28 -6.15
CA ILE A 171 -29.90 -16.39 -5.17
C ILE A 171 -28.38 -16.63 -5.16
N ILE A 172 -27.61 -15.54 -5.27
CA ILE A 172 -26.15 -15.54 -5.27
C ILE A 172 -25.62 -14.47 -4.30
N ASP A 173 -24.48 -14.75 -3.68
CA ASP A 173 -23.78 -13.80 -2.81
C ASP A 173 -22.55 -13.22 -3.52
N LEU A 174 -22.66 -11.99 -3.99
CA LEU A 174 -21.58 -11.26 -4.65
C LEU A 174 -21.33 -9.92 -3.95
N SER A 175 -20.10 -9.45 -3.99
CA SER A 175 -19.83 -8.08 -3.57
C SER A 175 -20.32 -7.12 -4.64
N PHE A 176 -20.73 -5.90 -4.26
CA PHE A 176 -21.10 -4.89 -5.25
C PHE A 176 -19.91 -4.56 -6.17
N TYR A 177 -18.68 -4.58 -5.64
CA TYR A 177 -17.46 -4.40 -6.42
C TYR A 177 -17.34 -5.44 -7.55
N ASP A 178 -17.51 -6.73 -7.22
CA ASP A 178 -17.44 -7.83 -8.20
C ASP A 178 -18.58 -7.75 -9.21
N PHE A 179 -19.81 -7.50 -8.74
CA PHE A 179 -20.98 -7.38 -9.59
C PHE A 179 -20.83 -6.23 -10.59
N LYS A 180 -20.39 -5.06 -10.12
CA LYS A 180 -20.12 -3.90 -10.98
C LYS A 180 -19.06 -4.16 -12.04
N ARG A 181 -18.08 -5.04 -11.77
CA ARG A 181 -17.04 -5.44 -12.74
C ARG A 181 -17.50 -6.48 -13.77
N GLY A 182 -18.74 -6.95 -13.67
CA GLY A 182 -19.32 -7.88 -14.64
C GLY A 182 -19.47 -9.31 -14.10
N ASN A 183 -19.16 -9.60 -12.84
CA ASN A 183 -19.44 -10.92 -12.28
C ASN A 183 -20.95 -11.12 -12.17
N ARG A 184 -21.43 -12.30 -12.59
CA ARG A 184 -22.84 -12.66 -12.64
C ARG A 184 -23.06 -14.06 -12.05
N CYS A 185 -24.29 -14.55 -12.14
CA CYS A 185 -24.67 -15.85 -11.58
C CYS A 185 -23.88 -17.00 -12.25
N ALA A 186 -23.01 -17.65 -11.48
CA ALA A 186 -22.22 -18.79 -11.96
C ALA A 186 -23.08 -20.00 -12.36
N LYS A 187 -24.22 -20.20 -11.70
CA LYS A 187 -25.19 -21.26 -12.04
C LYS A 187 -25.77 -21.04 -13.45
N CYS A 188 -26.08 -19.79 -13.81
CA CYS A 188 -26.57 -19.46 -15.15
C CYS A 188 -25.47 -19.59 -16.23
N ALA A 189 -24.23 -19.29 -15.88
CA ALA A 189 -23.09 -19.37 -16.79
C ALA A 189 -22.61 -20.82 -17.06
N GLY A 190 -23.30 -21.85 -16.57
CA GLY A 190 -22.88 -23.25 -16.71
C GLY A 190 -21.66 -23.63 -15.87
N ASN A 191 -21.17 -22.72 -15.01
CA ASN A 191 -20.03 -22.95 -14.12
C ASN A 191 -20.48 -23.63 -12.82
N LYS A 192 -21.26 -24.71 -12.93
CA LYS A 192 -21.61 -25.54 -11.77
C LYS A 192 -20.36 -26.34 -11.40
N LYS A 193 -19.86 -26.19 -10.16
CA LYS A 193 -18.89 -27.14 -9.62
C LYS A 193 -19.62 -28.45 -9.37
N HIS A 194 -19.22 -29.51 -10.06
CA HIS A 194 -19.74 -30.85 -9.81
C HIS A 194 -19.15 -31.43 -8.52
N THR A 195 -19.96 -32.18 -7.78
CA THR A 195 -19.44 -32.94 -6.64
C THR A 195 -18.74 -34.22 -7.12
N ILE A 196 -17.94 -34.85 -6.25
CA ILE A 196 -17.24 -36.09 -6.59
C ILE A 196 -18.26 -37.20 -6.92
N GLU A 197 -19.39 -37.20 -6.22
CA GLU A 197 -20.48 -38.15 -6.40
C GLU A 197 -21.18 -37.96 -7.77
N GLU A 198 -21.48 -36.71 -8.15
CA GLU A 198 -22.07 -36.40 -9.48
C GLU A 198 -21.12 -36.81 -10.63
N VAL A 199 -19.81 -36.70 -10.43
CA VAL A 199 -18.81 -37.15 -11.41
C VAL A 199 -18.69 -38.67 -11.45
N ALA A 200 -18.75 -39.33 -10.29
CA ALA A 200 -18.67 -40.78 -10.19
C ALA A 200 -19.86 -41.49 -10.85
N GLU A 201 -21.09 -40.99 -10.64
CA GLU A 201 -22.29 -41.53 -11.29
C GLU A 201 -22.22 -41.43 -12.82
N PHE A 202 -21.73 -40.30 -13.34
CA PHE A 202 -21.55 -40.10 -14.78
C PHE A 202 -20.54 -41.07 -15.41
N ILE A 203 -19.47 -41.45 -14.69
CA ILE A 203 -18.49 -42.43 -15.18
C ILE A 203 -19.11 -43.82 -15.26
N VAL A 204 -19.85 -44.23 -14.23
CA VAL A 204 -20.51 -45.55 -14.15
C VAL A 204 -21.58 -45.71 -15.24
N GLU A 205 -22.37 -44.67 -15.52
CA GLU A 205 -23.36 -44.69 -16.60
C GLU A 205 -22.72 -44.86 -17.99
N ARG A 206 -21.55 -44.25 -18.24
CA ARG A 206 -20.89 -44.38 -19.55
C ARG A 206 -20.22 -45.74 -19.74
N GLU A 207 -19.68 -46.35 -18.68
CA GLU A 207 -19.13 -47.71 -18.75
C GLU A 207 -20.21 -48.77 -18.95
N SER A 208 -21.41 -48.54 -18.40
CA SER A 208 -22.56 -49.44 -18.54
C SER A 208 -23.16 -49.43 -19.95
N ASN A 209 -23.00 -48.32 -20.68
CA ASN A 209 -23.48 -48.15 -22.06
C ASN A 209 -22.50 -48.67 -23.15
N TYR A 210 -21.37 -49.25 -22.75
CA TYR A 210 -20.36 -49.84 -23.65
C TYR A 210 -20.30 -51.37 -23.61
N LYS A 211 -21.28 -52.03 -22.97
CA LYS A 211 -21.45 -53.50 -22.96
C LYS A 211 -22.54 -53.95 -23.92
#